data_AF-A0A6P0MC19-F1
#
_entry.id   AF-A0A6P0MC19-F1
#
_cell.length_a   1.000
_cell.length_b   1.000
_cell.length_c   1.000
_cell.angle_alpha   90.00
_cell.angle_beta   90.00
_cell.angle_gamma   90.00
#
_symmetry.space_group_name_H-M   'P 1'
#
loop_
_entity.id
_entity.type
_entity.pdbx_description
1 polymer ?
#
loop_
_entity_poly.entity_id
_entity_poly.type
_entity_poly.pdbx_seq_one_letter_code
_entity_poly.pdbx_strand_id
1 'polypeptide(L)'
;MPVKTGFEAIAELRNLPQMQDIPIIVVSASVLDTDQEKSKLVGCQGFLSKPVDEQQLLKLLGEYLQLEWIYEEESPQTIAPASSEHPLVIPPPAEMEVLYELAMLGSMKKIRQRATYLQELDTKYIPFAKKLKDLAQGFQEEKIVDLVEKYLEIENS
;
A
#
# COMPACT_ATOMS: atom_id res chain seq x y z
N MET A 1 -9.03 26.00 4.43
CA MET A 1 -9.46 26.90 5.52
C MET A 1 -9.42 28.31 4.99
N PRO A 2 -10.55 29.05 4.94
CA PRO A 2 -10.59 30.37 4.30
C PRO A 2 -10.17 31.54 5.22
N VAL A 3 -10.04 31.33 6.53
CA VAL A 3 -9.77 32.42 7.51
C VAL A 3 -8.31 32.46 7.98
N LYS A 4 -7.62 31.31 8.02
CA LYS A 4 -6.27 31.17 8.57
C LYS A 4 -5.47 30.15 7.78
N THR A 5 -4.19 30.43 7.56
CA THR A 5 -3.27 29.53 6.88
C THR A 5 -2.80 28.40 7.80
N GLY A 6 -2.33 27.29 7.23
CA GLY A 6 -1.80 26.17 8.02
C GLY A 6 -0.62 26.59 8.90
N PHE A 7 0.24 27.50 8.40
CA PHE A 7 1.40 28.01 9.13
C PHE A 7 1.02 28.80 10.38
N GLU A 8 0.05 29.71 10.26
CA GLU A 8 -0.45 30.50 11.41
C GLU A 8 -1.08 29.60 12.48
N ALA A 9 -1.79 28.56 12.05
CA ALA A 9 -2.37 27.58 12.97
C ALA A 9 -1.28 26.80 13.73
N ILE A 10 -0.22 26.35 13.06
CA ILE A 10 0.92 25.65 13.69
C ILE A 10 1.59 26.55 14.75
N ALA A 11 1.87 27.80 14.40
CA ALA A 11 2.52 28.74 15.30
C ALA A 11 1.68 28.99 16.56
N GLU A 12 0.37 29.16 16.42
CA GLU A 12 -0.55 29.32 17.55
C GLU A 12 -0.60 28.06 18.42
N LEU A 13 -0.70 26.87 17.81
CA LEU A 13 -0.71 25.61 18.55
C LEU A 13 0.58 25.42 19.36
N ARG A 14 1.74 25.79 18.82
CA ARG A 14 3.02 25.69 19.53
C ARG A 14 3.20 26.73 20.64
N ASN A 15 2.47 27.83 20.60
CA ASN A 15 2.44 28.80 21.69
C ASN A 15 1.56 28.36 22.88
N LEU A 16 0.75 27.30 22.72
CA LEU A 16 -0.05 26.74 23.82
C LEU A 16 0.79 25.72 24.61
N PRO A 17 1.04 25.94 25.92
CA PRO A 17 1.90 25.05 26.71
C PRO A 17 1.44 23.58 26.71
N GLN A 18 0.12 23.38 26.72
CA GLN A 18 -0.52 22.06 26.70
C GLN A 18 -0.44 21.31 25.36
N MET A 19 0.00 21.98 24.28
CA MET A 19 0.08 21.39 22.94
C MET A 19 1.51 21.30 22.41
N GLN A 20 2.53 21.61 23.22
CA GLN A 20 3.93 21.56 22.79
C GLN A 20 4.35 20.15 22.33
N ASP A 21 3.89 19.12 23.04
CA ASP A 21 4.27 17.72 22.77
C ASP A 21 3.33 17.01 21.79
N ILE A 22 2.21 17.63 21.41
CA ILE A 22 1.24 17.00 20.50
C ILE A 22 1.83 16.96 19.08
N PRO A 23 1.92 15.79 18.43
CA PRO A 23 2.44 15.69 17.08
C PRO A 23 1.53 16.41 16.09
N ILE A 24 2.11 17.25 15.22
CA ILE A 24 1.39 17.95 14.15
C ILE A 24 1.79 17.36 12.79
N ILE A 25 0.81 16.87 12.05
CA ILE A 25 0.97 16.38 10.67
C ILE A 25 0.24 17.33 9.72
N VAL A 26 0.95 17.86 8.73
CA VAL A 26 0.42 18.83 7.77
C VAL A 26 0.01 18.14 6.48
N VAL A 27 -1.17 18.47 5.96
CA VAL A 27 -1.68 17.94 4.69
C VAL A 27 -1.88 19.08 3.68
N SER A 28 -1.11 19.09 2.59
CA SER A 28 -1.13 20.17 1.58
C SER A 28 -1.42 19.68 0.17
N ALA A 29 -2.12 20.51 -0.62
CA ALA A 29 -2.31 20.28 -2.06
C ALA A 29 -1.09 20.70 -2.90
N SER A 30 -0.25 21.57 -2.36
CA SER A 30 1.01 22.00 -2.99
C SER A 30 2.18 21.32 -2.30
N VAL A 31 3.12 20.84 -3.10
CA VAL A 31 4.41 20.34 -2.61
C VAL A 31 5.17 21.55 -2.04
N LEU A 32 5.61 21.48 -0.77
CA LEU A 32 6.52 22.49 -0.21
C LEU A 32 7.91 22.23 -0.80
N ASP A 33 8.11 22.61 -2.05
CA ASP A 33 9.37 22.38 -2.77
C ASP A 33 10.49 23.34 -2.35
N THR A 34 10.15 24.45 -1.69
CA THR A 34 11.10 25.49 -1.32
C THR A 34 11.60 25.30 0.12
N ASP A 35 12.89 25.51 0.38
CA ASP A 35 13.45 25.49 1.75
C ASP A 35 12.79 26.51 2.68
N GLN A 36 12.29 27.62 2.13
CA GLN A 36 11.52 28.64 2.86
C GLN A 36 10.13 28.16 3.28
N GLU A 37 9.54 27.25 2.52
CA GLU A 37 8.24 26.63 2.81
C GLU A 37 8.43 25.56 3.91
N LYS A 38 9.51 24.77 3.82
CA LYS A 38 9.89 23.77 4.84
C LYS A 38 10.31 24.41 6.18
N SER A 39 11.02 25.54 6.16
CA SER A 39 11.42 26.25 7.38
C SER A 39 10.24 26.87 8.14
N LYS A 40 9.11 27.13 7.47
CA LYS A 40 7.86 27.55 8.12
C LYS A 40 7.12 26.42 8.83
N LEU A 41 7.50 25.16 8.57
CA LEU A 41 6.98 23.98 9.26
C LEU A 41 7.79 23.60 10.51
N VAL A 42 8.69 24.48 10.97
CA VAL A 42 9.41 24.29 12.23
C VAL A 42 8.40 24.06 13.36
N GLY A 43 8.44 22.86 13.94
CA GLY A 43 7.49 22.41 14.96
C GLY A 43 6.47 21.37 14.47
N CYS A 44 6.42 21.04 13.18
CA CYS A 44 5.65 19.90 12.67
C CYS A 44 6.50 18.63 12.62
N GLN A 45 5.84 17.49 12.81
CA GLN A 45 6.44 16.18 12.83
C GLN A 45 6.27 15.45 11.49
N GLY A 46 5.17 15.69 10.78
CA GLY A 46 4.88 15.02 9.52
C GLY A 46 4.33 15.95 8.45
N PHE A 47 4.52 15.55 7.19
CA PHE A 47 3.93 16.20 6.02
C PHE A 47 3.37 15.15 5.06
N LEU A 48 2.18 15.41 4.53
CA LEU A 48 1.51 14.60 3.53
C LEU A 48 1.01 15.48 2.37
N SER A 49 1.26 15.03 1.14
CA SER A 49 0.66 15.63 -0.05
C SER A 49 -0.78 15.14 -0.25
N LYS A 50 -1.63 15.96 -0.86
CA LYS A 50 -2.93 15.53 -1.38
C LYS A 50 -2.78 14.94 -2.79
N PRO A 51 -3.58 13.92 -3.16
CA PRO A 51 -4.50 13.18 -2.30
C PRO A 51 -3.75 12.39 -1.22
N VAL A 52 -4.37 12.27 -0.02
CA VAL A 52 -3.73 11.61 1.13
C VAL A 52 -3.55 10.13 0.83
N ASP A 53 -2.31 9.66 0.92
CA ASP A 53 -1.98 8.23 0.89
C ASP A 53 -2.26 7.63 2.28
N GLU A 54 -3.20 6.69 2.32
CA GLU A 54 -3.65 6.02 3.55
C GLU A 54 -2.50 5.27 4.26
N GLN A 55 -1.63 4.60 3.50
CA GLN A 55 -0.52 3.84 4.08
C GLN A 55 0.50 4.78 4.73
N GLN A 56 0.78 5.91 4.09
CA GLN A 56 1.68 6.92 4.66
C GLN A 56 1.09 7.57 5.91
N LEU A 57 -0.22 7.85 5.91
CA LEU A 57 -0.91 8.39 7.07
C LEU A 57 -0.86 7.40 8.25
N LEU A 58 -1.23 6.14 8.04
CA LEU A 58 -1.20 5.11 9.08
C LEU A 58 0.21 4.91 9.62
N LYS A 59 1.24 4.93 8.77
CA LYS A 59 2.63 4.87 9.22
C LYS A 59 2.99 6.01 10.17
N LEU A 60 2.69 7.26 9.80
CA LEU A 60 2.96 8.43 10.64
C LEU A 60 2.20 8.35 11.97
N LEU A 61 0.94 7.91 11.95
CA LEU A 61 0.16 7.71 13.17
C LEU A 61 0.80 6.65 14.08
N GLY A 62 1.22 5.51 13.51
CA GLY A 62 1.92 4.46 14.24
C GLY A 62 3.22 4.95 14.89
N GLU A 63 4.02 5.70 14.15
CA GLU A 63 5.30 6.26 14.64
C GLU A 63 5.10 7.27 15.77
N TYR A 64 4.16 8.21 15.62
CA TYR A 64 4.00 9.33 16.58
C TYR A 64 3.13 9.01 17.79
N LEU A 65 2.18 8.09 17.64
CA LEU A 65 1.31 7.67 18.74
C LEU A 65 1.75 6.35 19.37
N GLN A 66 2.87 5.77 18.89
CA GLN A 66 3.41 4.48 19.35
C GLN A 66 2.34 3.38 19.32
N LEU A 67 1.55 3.37 18.26
CA LEU A 67 0.43 2.42 18.12
C LEU A 67 0.96 1.06 17.68
N GLU A 68 0.44 0.04 18.33
CA GLU A 68 0.50 -1.32 17.82
C GLU A 68 -0.76 -1.58 16.98
N TRP A 69 -0.56 -1.80 15.68
CA TRP A 69 -1.67 -2.07 14.78
C TRP A 69 -2.21 -3.48 15.03
N ILE A 70 -3.38 -3.56 15.64
CA ILE A 70 -4.16 -4.79 15.72
C ILE A 70 -4.94 -4.89 14.42
N TYR A 71 -4.37 -5.61 13.47
CA TYR A 71 -5.13 -6.03 12.30
C TYR A 71 -6.09 -7.12 12.75
N GLU A 72 -7.33 -7.07 12.27
CA GLU A 72 -8.23 -8.21 12.42
C GLU A 72 -7.53 -9.39 11.74
N GLU A 73 -7.06 -10.34 12.54
CA GLU A 73 -6.72 -11.65 12.02
C GLU A 73 -8.03 -12.19 11.48
N GLU A 74 -8.19 -12.20 10.15
CA GLU A 74 -9.12 -13.10 9.50
C GLU A 74 -8.90 -14.47 10.15
N SER A 75 -9.87 -14.85 10.98
CA SER A 75 -9.87 -15.99 11.91
C SER A 75 -8.73 -17.01 11.68
N PRO A 76 -7.80 -17.17 12.63
CA PRO A 76 -6.81 -18.23 12.58
C PRO A 76 -7.52 -19.57 12.77
N GLN A 77 -7.70 -20.33 11.69
CA GLN A 77 -7.78 -21.78 11.82
C GLN A 77 -6.36 -22.31 12.11
N THR A 78 -6.11 -22.38 13.41
CA THR A 78 -5.22 -23.31 14.11
C THR A 78 -3.74 -22.93 14.21
N ILE A 79 -3.39 -22.59 15.44
CA ILE A 79 -2.05 -22.50 16.01
C ILE A 79 -1.39 -23.88 15.94
N ALA A 80 -0.40 -24.04 15.06
CA ALA A 80 0.66 -25.05 15.18
C ALA A 80 1.99 -24.40 14.77
N PRO A 81 3.08 -24.58 15.54
CA PRO A 81 4.33 -23.89 15.27
C PRO A 81 5.10 -24.59 14.14
N ALA A 82 5.78 -23.78 13.33
CA ALA A 82 6.86 -24.18 12.42
C ALA A 82 6.49 -25.10 11.24
N SER A 83 6.03 -24.48 10.14
CA SER A 83 6.63 -24.65 8.81
C SER A 83 6.05 -23.60 7.85
N SER A 84 6.93 -22.74 7.37
CA SER A 84 6.75 -21.93 6.17
C SER A 84 6.36 -22.81 4.99
N GLU A 85 5.11 -22.71 4.53
CA GLU A 85 4.62 -23.09 3.19
C GLU A 85 3.08 -23.05 3.21
N HIS A 86 2.47 -21.86 3.16
CA HIS A 86 1.13 -21.79 2.58
C HIS A 86 1.33 -22.02 1.08
N PRO A 87 0.82 -23.14 0.51
CA PRO A 87 1.02 -23.41 -0.91
C PRO A 87 0.41 -22.26 -1.70
N LEU A 88 1.14 -21.80 -2.71
CA LEU A 88 0.64 -20.79 -3.65
C LEU A 88 -0.64 -21.36 -4.29
N VAL A 89 -1.81 -20.96 -3.81
CA VAL A 89 -3.07 -21.46 -4.37
C VAL A 89 -3.26 -20.78 -5.72
N ILE A 90 -3.21 -21.59 -6.77
CA ILE A 90 -3.28 -21.13 -8.15
C ILE A 90 -4.74 -20.69 -8.42
N PRO A 91 -4.96 -19.49 -8.98
CA PRO A 91 -6.29 -19.05 -9.37
C PRO A 91 -6.83 -19.92 -10.52
N PRO A 92 -8.16 -19.96 -10.74
CA PRO A 92 -8.77 -20.82 -11.75
C PRO A 92 -8.13 -20.64 -13.13
N PRO A 93 -8.09 -21.68 -13.99
CA PRO A 93 -7.44 -21.61 -15.31
C PRO A 93 -7.99 -20.47 -16.20
N ALA A 94 -9.29 -20.15 -16.09
CA ALA A 94 -9.89 -19.00 -16.76
C ALA A 94 -9.29 -17.65 -16.33
N GLU A 95 -8.84 -17.52 -15.08
CA GLU A 95 -8.14 -16.32 -14.59
C GLU A 95 -6.69 -16.29 -15.08
N MET A 96 -6.04 -17.46 -15.16
CA MET A 96 -4.67 -17.61 -15.64
C MET A 96 -4.53 -17.31 -17.13
N GLU A 97 -5.48 -17.77 -17.95
CA GLU A 97 -5.54 -17.42 -19.38
C GLU A 97 -5.66 -15.90 -19.58
N VAL A 98 -6.53 -15.24 -18.81
CA VAL A 98 -6.67 -13.77 -18.87
C VAL A 98 -5.37 -13.09 -18.45
N LEU A 99 -4.68 -13.58 -17.42
CA LEU A 99 -3.39 -13.01 -17.02
C LEU A 99 -2.31 -13.19 -18.09
N TYR A 100 -2.28 -14.35 -18.75
CA TYR A 100 -1.37 -14.64 -19.84
C TYR A 100 -1.62 -13.70 -21.03
N GLU A 101 -2.88 -13.54 -21.45
CA GLU A 101 -3.26 -12.60 -22.51
C GLU A 101 -2.86 -11.17 -22.16
N LEU A 102 -3.14 -10.74 -20.93
CA LEU A 102 -2.80 -9.39 -20.48
C LEU A 102 -1.29 -9.16 -20.41
N ALA A 103 -0.52 -10.19 -20.07
CA ALA A 103 0.94 -10.18 -20.11
C ALA A 103 1.45 -10.08 -21.56
N MET A 104 0.93 -10.89 -22.48
CA MET A 104 1.27 -10.83 -23.91
C MET A 104 0.92 -9.50 -24.58
N LEU A 105 -0.14 -8.84 -24.09
CA LEU A 105 -0.57 -7.52 -24.56
C LEU A 105 0.19 -6.36 -23.87
N GLY A 106 1.13 -6.65 -22.97
CA GLY A 106 1.90 -5.64 -22.22
C GLY A 106 1.07 -4.76 -21.29
N SER A 107 -0.13 -5.20 -20.91
CA SER A 107 -1.10 -4.34 -20.22
C SER A 107 -0.93 -4.38 -18.70
N MET A 108 0.18 -3.82 -18.19
CA MET A 108 0.52 -3.81 -16.76
C MET A 108 -0.58 -3.23 -15.86
N LYS A 109 -1.30 -2.21 -16.35
CA LYS A 109 -2.45 -1.62 -15.66
C LYS A 109 -3.58 -2.64 -15.46
N LYS A 110 -3.90 -3.42 -16.51
CA LYS A 110 -4.94 -4.44 -16.45
C LYS A 110 -4.50 -5.65 -15.62
N ILE A 111 -3.21 -6.03 -15.68
CA ILE A 111 -2.65 -7.08 -14.82
C ILE A 111 -2.82 -6.73 -13.34
N ARG A 112 -2.54 -5.47 -12.97
CA ARG A 112 -2.76 -4.98 -11.60
C ARG A 112 -4.24 -5.01 -11.20
N GLN A 113 -5.14 -4.59 -12.09
CA GLN A 113 -6.58 -4.66 -11.84
C GLN A 113 -7.04 -6.11 -11.64
N ARG A 114 -6.52 -7.03 -12.46
CA ARG A 114 -6.83 -8.46 -12.35
C ARG A 114 -6.26 -9.07 -11.06
N ALA A 115 -5.07 -8.65 -10.65
CA ALA A 115 -4.49 -9.03 -9.37
C ALA A 115 -5.39 -8.58 -8.20
N THR A 116 -5.87 -7.33 -8.20
CA THR A 116 -6.82 -6.85 -7.18
C THR A 116 -8.13 -7.67 -7.20
N TYR A 117 -8.66 -7.96 -8.39
CA TYR A 117 -9.86 -8.79 -8.53
C TYR A 117 -9.67 -10.19 -7.91
N LEU A 118 -8.50 -10.81 -8.09
CA LEU A 118 -8.19 -12.11 -7.47
C LEU A 118 -8.14 -12.02 -5.94
N GLN A 119 -7.71 -10.89 -5.37
CA GLN A 119 -7.74 -10.67 -3.92
C GLN A 119 -9.17 -10.56 -3.38
N GLU A 120 -10.06 -9.92 -4.15
CA GLU A 120 -11.48 -9.78 -3.78
C GLU A 120 -12.27 -11.08 -3.99
N LEU A 121 -11.83 -11.93 -4.92
CA LEU A 121 -12.50 -13.19 -5.24
C LEU A 121 -12.35 -14.22 -4.11
N ASP A 122 -11.15 -14.38 -3.57
CA ASP A 122 -10.87 -15.29 -2.47
C ASP A 122 -9.53 -14.94 -1.79
N THR A 123 -9.54 -14.87 -0.45
CA THR A 123 -8.36 -14.61 0.38
C THR A 123 -7.20 -15.57 0.06
N LYS A 124 -7.48 -16.79 -0.38
CA LYS A 124 -6.44 -17.76 -0.73
C LYS A 124 -5.54 -17.34 -1.91
N TYR A 125 -5.99 -16.41 -2.76
CA TYR A 125 -5.23 -15.90 -3.91
C TYR A 125 -4.39 -14.65 -3.59
N ILE A 126 -4.50 -14.10 -2.38
CA ILE A 126 -3.71 -12.95 -1.92
C ILE A 126 -2.20 -13.10 -2.15
N PRO A 127 -1.54 -14.23 -1.81
CA PRO A 127 -0.09 -14.37 -2.02
C PRO A 127 0.29 -14.33 -3.51
N PHE A 128 -0.52 -14.95 -4.38
CA PHE A 128 -0.32 -14.91 -5.84
C PHE A 128 -0.54 -13.50 -6.40
N ALA A 129 -1.65 -12.86 -6.04
CA ALA A 129 -2.00 -11.52 -6.49
C ALA A 129 -0.98 -10.46 -6.02
N LYS A 130 -0.46 -10.58 -4.80
CA LYS A 130 0.60 -9.71 -4.29
C LYS A 130 1.87 -9.83 -5.13
N LYS A 131 2.31 -11.07 -5.39
CA LYS A 131 3.47 -11.35 -6.26
C LYS A 131 3.28 -10.81 -7.68
N LEU A 132 2.09 -11.00 -8.24
CA LEU A 132 1.73 -10.49 -9.57
C LEU A 132 1.75 -8.95 -9.60
N LYS A 133 1.24 -8.29 -8.56
CA LYS A 133 1.25 -6.83 -8.41
C LYS A 133 2.66 -6.26 -8.29
N ASP A 134 3.54 -6.94 -7.54
CA ASP A 134 4.95 -6.56 -7.39
C ASP A 134 5.71 -6.69 -8.72
N LEU A 135 5.49 -7.77 -9.47
CA LEU A 135 6.07 -7.95 -10.79
C LEU A 135 5.56 -6.90 -11.78
N ALA A 136 4.25 -6.60 -11.77
CA ALA A 136 3.65 -5.57 -12.60
C ALA A 136 4.11 -4.15 -12.22
N GLN A 137 4.45 -3.91 -10.95
CA GLN A 137 5.05 -2.65 -10.50
C GLN A 137 6.49 -2.50 -11.00
N GLY A 138 7.24 -3.59 -11.00
CA GLY A 138 8.60 -3.63 -11.51
C GLY A 138 8.71 -3.72 -13.03
N PHE A 139 7.59 -3.66 -13.78
CA PHE A 139 7.53 -3.88 -15.22
C PHE A 139 8.26 -5.17 -15.66
N GLN A 140 8.18 -6.22 -14.84
CA GLN A 140 8.89 -7.48 -15.06
C GLN A 140 8.03 -8.42 -15.93
N GLU A 141 7.73 -8.00 -17.16
CA GLU A 141 6.82 -8.69 -18.09
C GLU A 141 7.24 -10.14 -18.38
N GLU A 142 8.51 -10.38 -18.70
CA GLU A 142 9.07 -11.73 -18.90
C GLU A 142 8.77 -12.64 -17.71
N LYS A 143 8.98 -12.13 -16.49
CA LYS A 143 8.73 -12.92 -15.27
C LYS A 143 7.26 -13.14 -14.98
N ILE A 144 6.37 -12.27 -15.48
CA ILE A 144 4.92 -12.48 -15.36
C ILE A 144 4.50 -13.59 -16.31
N VAL A 145 4.99 -13.56 -17.55
CA VAL A 145 4.72 -14.60 -18.56
C VAL A 145 5.26 -15.94 -18.08
N ASP A 146 6.53 -16.01 -17.69
CA ASP A 146 7.16 -17.24 -17.16
C ASP A 146 6.41 -17.80 -15.96
N LEU A 147 5.91 -16.92 -15.09
CA LEU A 147 5.18 -17.32 -13.90
C LEU A 147 3.82 -17.91 -14.28
N VAL A 148 3.07 -17.25 -15.17
CA VAL A 148 1.74 -17.71 -15.59
C VAL A 148 1.84 -18.99 -16.43
N GLU A 149 2.79 -19.05 -17.35
CA GLU A 149 3.06 -20.21 -18.20
C GLU A 149 3.44 -21.44 -17.38
N LYS A 150 4.38 -21.29 -16.43
CA LYS A 150 4.79 -22.37 -15.53
C LYS A 150 3.62 -22.98 -14.76
N TYR A 151 2.63 -22.17 -14.35
CA TYR A 151 1.47 -22.67 -13.63
C TYR A 151 0.39 -23.27 -14.54
N LEU A 152 0.24 -22.77 -15.77
CA LEU A 152 -0.62 -23.38 -16.79
C LEU A 152 -0.11 -24.77 -17.22
N GLU A 153 1.20 -25.02 -17.18
CA GLU A 153 1.80 -26.33 -17.48
C GLU A 153 1.61 -27.35 -16.35
N ILE A 154 1.67 -26.91 -15.09
CA ILE A 154 1.56 -27.78 -13.91
C ILE A 154 0.14 -28.37 -13.75
N GLU A 155 -0.90 -27.65 -14.18
CA GLU A 155 -2.30 -28.08 -14.02
C GLU A 155 -2.82 -28.91 -15.21
N ASN A 156 -2.09 -28.91 -16.34
CA ASN A 156 -2.39 -29.69 -17.55
C ASN A 156 -1.61 -31.03 -17.64
N SER A 157 -0.83 -31.40 -16.62
CA SER A 157 -0.10 -32.68 -16.51
C SER A 157 -0.70 -33.58 -15.42
#